data_AF-A0A0F9CN72-F1
#
_entry.id   AF-A0A0F9CN72-F1
#
_cell.length_a   1.000
_cell.length_b   1.000
_cell.length_c   1.000
_cell.angle_alpha   90.00
_cell.angle_beta   90.00
_cell.angle_gamma   90.00
#
_symmetry.space_group_name_H-M   'P 1'
#
loop_
_entity.id
_entity.type
_entity.pdbx_description
1 polymer ?
#
loop_
_entity_poly.entity_id
_entity_poly.type
_entity_poly.pdbx_seq_one_letter_code
_entity_poly.pdbx_strand_id
1 'polypeptide(L)'
;LLEGARKISSQAEDDTLKSGAGIINVSASLNYLNSLSVDYNDTAKVFPDILPVKPYDLLHFPGDHQKFNLTVISGKSNIYDIEVPNNIQGVSIKFNNLTLSFSDSGIEFRELEIKIMENAIPGPRDIQINLTETLGEEIYDVINITLDIRLPEHRVLMESFHGLNDWFPAISFYQMGFYDAMSDISDLNISIDYGMEYWTPEYNRDTDNSILTEERLSRYDIVILQAPILPYSPLEIRNMKNYFENGGSFLFLGTRYQDMVVENINHLFSQLGLDTQINEENIMNENWLGIGARISSQSVSELNNSEIFQNVSKFLWSYGNSFTISGNATSIATIENKSIASIYDGSLQEKGRFLAFGDLHWIFDDFRASTYSQDHFTLLKNSLDFLLPNDDVSIEMDLGLEQTSNSQINISIYLKDQTSESPITSSDYDNLEVIIINNDTIIQKINLNLTSSINGIYFNNTYNLPSPSYIPYSVLVNLSIGSKTYNKSAKILYFDALKMPKINGLITDTTSITRAPGESVTLTAQLDNSTYGNIDGFLTIYS
;
A
#
# COMPACT_ATOMS: atom_id res chain seq x y z
N LEU A 1 -32.99 0.57 4.01
CA LEU A 1 -33.19 0.50 5.47
C LEU A 1 -33.29 -0.91 6.03
N LEU A 2 -32.93 -1.93 5.25
CA LEU A 2 -32.04 -3.05 5.59
C LEU A 2 -31.71 -3.68 4.23
N GLU A 3 -30.51 -3.39 3.72
CA GLU A 3 -30.07 -3.62 2.34
C GLU A 3 -29.82 -5.11 2.03
N GLY A 4 -29.89 -5.48 0.74
CA GLY A 4 -28.91 -6.45 0.20
C GLY A 4 -29.19 -7.97 0.18
N ALA A 5 -30.31 -8.53 0.64
CA ALA A 5 -30.37 -10.00 0.79
C ALA A 5 -30.94 -10.79 -0.42
N ARG A 6 -30.15 -10.99 -1.48
CA ARG A 6 -30.15 -12.29 -2.18
C ARG A 6 -29.20 -13.21 -1.41
N LYS A 7 -29.50 -14.51 -1.34
CA LYS A 7 -28.46 -15.51 -1.10
C LYS A 7 -27.57 -15.51 -2.33
N ILE A 8 -26.50 -14.72 -2.31
CA ILE A 8 -25.44 -14.78 -3.30
C ILE A 8 -24.94 -16.23 -3.29
N SER A 9 -24.83 -16.85 -4.47
CA SER A 9 -24.35 -18.24 -4.54
C SER A 9 -22.99 -18.31 -3.85
N SER A 10 -22.69 -19.41 -3.16
CA SER A 10 -21.37 -19.65 -2.55
C SER A 10 -20.21 -19.74 -3.56
N GLN A 11 -20.44 -19.33 -4.81
CA GLN A 11 -19.52 -19.36 -5.93
C GLN A 11 -19.32 -17.98 -6.58
N ALA A 12 -19.95 -16.91 -6.07
CA ALA A 12 -19.75 -15.55 -6.58
C ALA A 12 -19.01 -14.73 -5.53
N GLU A 13 -17.75 -14.41 -5.80
CA GLU A 13 -16.78 -13.73 -4.91
C GLU A 13 -16.81 -12.19 -5.03
N ASP A 14 -17.79 -11.62 -5.74
CA ASP A 14 -17.83 -10.18 -5.99
C ASP A 14 -18.60 -9.43 -4.87
N ASP A 15 -17.84 -8.91 -3.91
CA ASP A 15 -18.33 -8.15 -2.76
C ASP A 15 -18.78 -6.72 -3.12
N THR A 16 -18.53 -6.23 -4.34
CA THR A 16 -19.07 -4.93 -4.80
C THR A 16 -20.60 -4.95 -4.96
N LEU A 17 -21.19 -6.14 -5.18
CA LEU A 17 -22.63 -6.34 -5.12
C LEU A 17 -23.17 -6.30 -3.68
N LYS A 18 -22.32 -6.51 -2.66
CA LYS A 18 -22.67 -6.35 -1.24
C LYS A 18 -22.62 -4.88 -0.80
N SER A 19 -21.90 -4.02 -1.52
CA SER A 19 -21.72 -2.59 -1.21
C SER A 19 -22.71 -1.63 -1.91
N GLY A 20 -23.86 -2.11 -2.40
CA GLY A 20 -25.04 -1.24 -2.60
C GLY A 20 -25.48 -0.90 -4.02
N ALA A 21 -24.98 -1.56 -5.08
CA ALA A 21 -25.45 -1.32 -6.45
C ALA A 21 -26.06 -2.57 -7.14
N GLY A 22 -27.28 -3.00 -6.75
CA GLY A 22 -28.00 -3.99 -7.58
C GLY A 22 -29.24 -4.70 -6.99
N ILE A 23 -30.43 -4.32 -7.49
CA ILE A 23 -31.70 -5.09 -7.63
C ILE A 23 -32.31 -5.76 -6.37
N ILE A 24 -33.42 -5.19 -5.89
CA ILE A 24 -34.27 -5.65 -4.78
C ILE A 24 -34.95 -7.00 -5.06
N ASN A 25 -34.73 -8.03 -4.22
CA ASN A 25 -35.52 -9.28 -4.21
C ASN A 25 -36.59 -9.25 -3.11
N VAL A 26 -37.75 -8.69 -3.45
CA VAL A 26 -38.88 -8.47 -2.53
C VAL A 26 -39.31 -9.74 -1.78
N SER A 27 -39.21 -10.92 -2.40
CA SER A 27 -39.68 -12.17 -1.78
C SER A 27 -38.75 -12.68 -0.68
N ALA A 28 -37.43 -12.55 -0.86
CA ALA A 28 -36.44 -12.95 0.15
C ALA A 28 -36.44 -11.97 1.34
N SER A 29 -36.55 -10.67 1.06
CA SER A 29 -36.71 -9.64 2.09
C SER A 29 -37.97 -9.88 2.93
N LEU A 30 -39.09 -10.25 2.30
CA LEU A 30 -40.33 -10.55 3.01
C LEU A 30 -40.20 -11.81 3.88
N ASN A 31 -39.50 -12.84 3.41
CA ASN A 31 -39.26 -14.05 4.19
C ASN A 31 -38.35 -13.80 5.40
N TYR A 32 -37.32 -12.95 5.27
CA TYR A 32 -36.47 -12.54 6.40
C TYR A 32 -37.25 -11.71 7.42
N LEU A 33 -38.01 -10.71 6.98
CA LEU A 33 -38.88 -9.91 7.87
C LEU A 33 -39.91 -10.78 8.59
N ASN A 34 -40.48 -11.77 7.91
CA ASN A 34 -41.40 -12.75 8.51
C ASN A 34 -40.70 -13.76 9.43
N SER A 35 -39.36 -13.87 9.37
CA SER A 35 -38.56 -14.74 10.25
C SER A 35 -38.08 -14.03 11.52
N LEU A 36 -38.05 -12.69 11.52
CA LEU A 36 -37.89 -11.88 12.72
C LEU A 36 -39.18 -11.94 13.55
N SER A 37 -39.07 -11.68 14.87
CA SER A 37 -40.14 -11.85 15.85
C SER A 37 -41.44 -11.08 15.52
N VAL A 38 -42.50 -11.31 16.28
CA VAL A 38 -43.85 -10.75 16.07
C VAL A 38 -43.88 -9.21 16.05
N ASP A 39 -42.83 -8.53 16.52
CA ASP A 39 -42.67 -7.07 16.46
C ASP A 39 -41.33 -6.67 15.82
N TYR A 40 -41.36 -6.52 14.49
CA TYR A 40 -40.22 -6.06 13.67
C TYR A 40 -39.71 -4.65 14.02
N ASN A 41 -40.43 -3.89 14.87
CA ASN A 41 -39.97 -2.59 15.36
C ASN A 41 -39.02 -2.72 16.57
N ASP A 42 -38.94 -3.90 17.20
CA ASP A 42 -38.07 -4.15 18.37
C ASP A 42 -36.71 -4.74 17.99
N THR A 43 -36.19 -4.38 16.81
CA THR A 43 -34.91 -4.88 16.32
C THR A 43 -33.95 -3.72 16.06
N ALA A 44 -32.72 -3.85 16.54
CA ALA A 44 -31.58 -3.06 16.07
C ALA A 44 -30.55 -3.97 15.41
N LYS A 45 -29.93 -3.48 14.34
CA LYS A 45 -28.93 -4.23 13.57
C LYS A 45 -27.76 -3.33 13.16
N VAL A 46 -26.57 -3.91 13.09
CA VAL A 46 -25.32 -3.26 12.68
C VAL A 46 -24.80 -3.93 11.41
N PHE A 47 -24.33 -3.13 10.45
CA PHE A 47 -23.68 -3.62 9.23
C PHE A 47 -22.42 -2.81 8.90
N PRO A 48 -21.34 -3.44 8.43
CA PRO A 48 -21.11 -4.88 8.46
C PRO A 48 -20.98 -5.41 9.90
N ASP A 49 -21.44 -6.64 10.13
CA ASP A 49 -21.41 -7.37 11.41
C ASP A 49 -20.24 -8.36 11.50
N ILE A 50 -19.46 -8.49 10.42
CA ILE A 50 -18.20 -9.24 10.36
C ILE A 50 -17.15 -8.29 9.82
N LEU A 51 -16.00 -8.22 10.47
CA LEU A 51 -14.88 -7.36 10.12
C LEU A 51 -13.54 -8.10 10.26
N PRO A 52 -12.50 -7.66 9.53
CA PRO A 52 -12.58 -6.66 8.47
C PRO A 52 -13.30 -7.22 7.22
N VAL A 53 -13.66 -6.35 6.27
CA VAL A 53 -14.40 -6.71 5.04
C VAL A 53 -13.65 -6.27 3.80
N LYS A 54 -13.73 -7.08 2.74
CA LYS A 54 -13.14 -6.75 1.43
C LYS A 54 -13.64 -5.40 0.90
N PRO A 55 -12.76 -4.57 0.31
CA PRO A 55 -11.32 -4.76 0.12
C PRO A 55 -10.45 -4.40 1.33
N TYR A 56 -11.05 -3.95 2.43
CA TYR A 56 -10.39 -3.35 3.58
C TYR A 56 -9.97 -4.38 4.64
N ASP A 57 -9.64 -5.60 4.22
CA ASP A 57 -9.34 -6.75 5.07
C ASP A 57 -7.86 -7.12 5.17
N LEU A 58 -6.98 -6.30 4.61
CA LEU A 58 -5.53 -6.49 4.65
C LEU A 58 -4.88 -6.05 5.98
N LEU A 59 -5.49 -6.42 7.11
CA LEU A 59 -5.01 -6.11 8.47
C LEU A 59 -4.29 -7.33 9.06
N HIS A 60 -2.97 -7.42 8.86
CA HIS A 60 -2.19 -8.59 9.30
C HIS A 60 -0.94 -8.25 10.10
N PHE A 61 -0.35 -7.07 9.90
CA PHE A 61 0.96 -6.73 10.41
C PHE A 61 0.90 -5.64 11.49
N PRO A 62 1.85 -5.64 12.44
CA PRO A 62 1.99 -4.54 13.40
C PRO A 62 2.10 -3.17 12.72
N GLY A 63 1.26 -2.22 13.13
CA GLY A 63 1.15 -0.89 12.53
C GLY A 63 -0.01 -0.74 11.55
N ASP A 64 -0.52 -1.86 10.99
CA ASP A 64 -1.68 -1.85 10.10
C ASP A 64 -2.90 -1.27 10.82
N HIS A 65 -3.66 -0.46 10.09
CA HIS A 65 -4.87 0.14 10.60
C HIS A 65 -5.87 0.38 9.48
N GLN A 66 -7.15 0.34 9.83
CA GLN A 66 -8.23 0.55 8.90
C GLN A 66 -9.43 1.13 9.64
N LYS A 67 -10.11 2.06 8.97
CA LYS A 67 -11.40 2.58 9.43
C LYS A 67 -12.54 1.93 8.65
N PHE A 68 -13.65 1.73 9.35
CA PHE A 68 -14.88 1.16 8.82
C PHE A 68 -16.05 2.06 9.18
N ASN A 69 -16.98 2.21 8.24
CA ASN A 69 -18.23 2.90 8.48
C ASN A 69 -19.33 1.88 8.74
N LEU A 70 -19.78 1.82 9.99
CA LEU A 70 -20.88 0.97 10.41
C LEU A 70 -22.21 1.69 10.22
N THR A 71 -23.19 0.97 9.70
CA THR A 71 -24.58 1.39 9.59
C THR A 71 -25.38 0.70 10.69
N VAL A 72 -25.93 1.49 11.61
CA VAL A 72 -26.82 1.01 12.67
C VAL A 72 -28.25 1.37 12.33
N ILE A 73 -29.13 0.37 12.30
CA ILE A 73 -30.54 0.51 11.97
C ILE A 73 -31.34 0.17 13.20
N SER A 74 -32.26 1.05 13.60
CA SER A 74 -33.21 0.82 14.70
C SER A 74 -34.65 0.85 14.19
N GLY A 75 -35.46 -0.12 14.62
CA GLY A 75 -36.90 -0.16 14.34
C GLY A 75 -37.76 0.71 15.26
N LYS A 76 -37.19 1.26 16.34
CA LYS A 76 -37.91 2.08 17.33
C LYS A 76 -37.03 3.19 17.91
N SER A 77 -37.65 4.09 18.67
CA SER A 77 -36.92 4.97 19.56
C SER A 77 -36.22 4.17 20.65
N ASN A 78 -34.90 4.32 20.76
CA ASN A 78 -34.11 3.77 21.85
C ASN A 78 -32.76 4.47 21.97
N ILE A 79 -32.03 4.19 23.06
CA ILE A 79 -30.62 4.53 23.23
C ILE A 79 -29.83 3.22 23.33
N TYR A 80 -28.90 3.03 22.41
CA TYR A 80 -28.01 1.88 22.39
C TYR A 80 -26.59 2.28 22.75
N ASP A 81 -25.87 1.38 23.40
CA ASP A 81 -24.44 1.47 23.63
C ASP A 81 -23.69 0.41 22.82
N ILE A 82 -22.46 0.76 22.47
CA ILE A 82 -21.48 -0.10 21.81
C ILE A 82 -20.48 -0.54 22.88
N GLU A 83 -20.54 -1.81 23.25
CA GLU A 83 -19.65 -2.38 24.25
C GLU A 83 -18.41 -2.97 23.59
N VAL A 84 -17.28 -2.30 23.79
CA VAL A 84 -15.97 -2.74 23.32
C VAL A 84 -15.24 -3.49 24.44
N PRO A 85 -14.66 -4.68 24.18
CA PRO A 85 -13.87 -5.40 25.18
C PRO A 85 -12.67 -4.57 25.69
N ASN A 86 -12.51 -4.49 27.01
CA ASN A 86 -11.50 -3.62 27.64
C ASN A 86 -10.04 -4.12 27.52
N ASN A 87 -9.81 -5.37 27.15
CA ASN A 87 -8.47 -6.00 27.15
C ASN A 87 -8.25 -6.83 25.88
N ILE A 88 -7.93 -6.17 24.77
CA ILE A 88 -7.58 -6.85 23.52
C ILE A 88 -6.07 -6.81 23.36
N GLN A 89 -5.43 -7.97 23.32
CA GLN A 89 -3.97 -8.05 23.26
C GLN A 89 -3.44 -7.60 21.90
N GLY A 90 -2.77 -6.44 21.87
CA GLY A 90 -2.07 -5.94 20.69
C GLY A 90 -2.99 -5.35 19.62
N VAL A 91 -4.27 -5.09 19.93
CA VAL A 91 -5.22 -4.48 19.00
C VAL A 91 -5.93 -3.34 19.69
N SER A 92 -5.98 -2.19 19.03
CA SER A 92 -6.74 -1.01 19.45
C SER A 92 -8.02 -0.94 18.62
N ILE A 93 -9.15 -0.80 19.30
CA ILE A 93 -10.45 -0.56 18.69
C ILE A 93 -10.96 0.77 19.19
N LYS A 94 -11.28 1.70 18.29
CA LYS A 94 -11.80 3.02 18.63
C LYS A 94 -13.07 3.33 17.86
N PHE A 95 -14.05 3.90 18.56
CA PHE A 95 -15.25 4.46 17.97
C PHE A 95 -15.23 5.97 18.12
N ASN A 96 -15.84 6.67 17.16
CA ASN A 96 -16.07 8.12 17.29
C ASN A 96 -17.04 8.46 18.44
N ASN A 97 -18.04 7.61 18.69
CA ASN A 97 -18.97 7.68 19.81
C ASN A 97 -19.51 6.28 20.12
N LEU A 98 -19.59 5.94 21.42
CA LEU A 98 -20.08 4.63 21.88
C LEU A 98 -21.60 4.60 22.06
N THR A 99 -22.29 5.73 22.02
CA THR A 99 -23.75 5.79 22.24
C THR A 99 -24.49 6.23 20.97
N LEU A 100 -25.66 5.63 20.75
CA LEU A 100 -26.58 5.87 19.64
C LEU A 100 -27.97 6.22 20.17
N SER A 101 -28.53 7.35 19.76
CA SER A 101 -29.85 7.79 20.22
C SER A 101 -30.81 7.94 19.06
N PHE A 102 -31.89 7.17 19.08
CA PHE A 102 -32.95 7.19 18.09
C PHE A 102 -34.24 7.75 18.72
N SER A 103 -34.81 8.80 18.12
CA SER A 103 -36.11 9.36 18.55
C SER A 103 -37.32 8.63 17.95
N ASP A 104 -37.10 7.82 16.92
CA ASP A 104 -38.03 6.93 16.23
C ASP A 104 -37.20 5.91 15.43
N SER A 105 -37.81 5.05 14.61
CA SER A 105 -37.09 4.21 13.65
C SER A 105 -36.16 5.04 12.75
N GLY A 106 -34.96 4.52 12.46
CA GLY A 106 -33.95 5.29 11.71
C GLY A 106 -32.65 4.57 11.39
N ILE A 107 -31.74 5.30 10.73
CA ILE A 107 -30.36 4.90 10.44
C ILE A 107 -29.42 5.89 11.11
N GLU A 108 -28.38 5.38 11.74
CA GLU A 108 -27.23 6.14 12.21
C GLU A 108 -25.94 5.51 11.67
N PHE A 109 -24.88 6.32 11.51
CA PHE A 109 -23.58 5.84 11.07
C PHE A 109 -22.56 5.96 12.20
N ARG A 110 -21.67 4.98 12.33
CA ARG A 110 -20.59 4.97 13.33
C ARG A 110 -19.28 4.62 12.67
N GLU A 111 -18.26 5.44 12.92
CA GLU A 111 -16.90 5.13 12.49
C GLU A 111 -16.23 4.24 13.53
N LEU A 112 -15.61 3.17 13.04
CA LEU A 112 -14.83 2.21 13.80
C LEU A 112 -13.41 2.14 13.22
N GLU A 113 -12.40 2.46 14.03
CA GLU A 113 -11.00 2.27 13.69
C GLU A 113 -10.46 1.00 14.37
N ILE A 114 -9.89 0.11 13.58
CA ILE A 114 -9.14 -1.06 14.05
C ILE A 114 -7.66 -0.80 13.74
N LYS A 115 -6.79 -0.90 14.74
CA LYS A 115 -5.33 -0.80 14.59
C LYS A 115 -4.63 -1.97 15.26
N ILE A 116 -3.77 -2.67 14.52
CA ILE A 116 -2.82 -3.63 15.08
C ILE A 116 -1.67 -2.82 15.69
N MET A 117 -1.50 -2.96 16.99
CA MET A 117 -0.46 -2.22 17.72
C MET A 117 0.92 -2.75 17.35
N GLU A 118 1.92 -1.90 17.46
CA GLU A 118 3.30 -2.23 17.10
C GLU A 118 3.80 -3.42 17.94
N ASN A 119 3.35 -3.54 19.20
CA ASN A 119 3.64 -4.65 20.12
C ASN A 119 2.73 -5.88 20.00
N ALA A 120 1.98 -6.01 18.92
CA ALA A 120 1.09 -7.14 18.70
C ALA A 120 1.89 -8.43 18.49
N ILE A 121 1.55 -9.46 19.27
CA ILE A 121 2.15 -10.80 19.13
C ILE A 121 1.44 -11.54 18.00
N PRO A 122 2.16 -12.31 17.15
CA PRO A 122 1.56 -13.13 16.12
C PRO A 122 0.49 -14.12 16.63
N GLY A 123 -0.48 -14.41 15.77
CA GLY A 123 -1.55 -15.37 15.98
C GLY A 123 -2.95 -14.76 15.85
N PRO A 124 -3.99 -15.61 15.88
CA PRO A 124 -5.37 -15.19 15.66
C PRO A 124 -5.90 -14.34 16.80
N ARG A 125 -6.84 -13.45 16.49
CA ARG A 125 -7.66 -12.67 17.43
C ARG A 125 -9.11 -12.73 16.99
N ASP A 126 -9.97 -13.20 17.87
CA ASP A 126 -11.42 -13.11 17.73
C ASP A 126 -11.93 -12.13 18.78
N ILE A 127 -12.60 -11.07 18.32
CA ILE A 127 -13.09 -9.98 19.15
C ILE A 127 -14.56 -9.80 18.86
N GLN A 128 -15.36 -9.68 19.92
CA GLN A 128 -16.78 -9.47 19.85
C GLN A 128 -17.14 -8.09 20.41
N ILE A 129 -17.83 -7.27 19.61
CA ILE A 129 -18.39 -5.99 20.04
C ILE A 129 -19.91 -6.14 20.06
N ASN A 130 -20.54 -5.76 21.16
CA ASN A 130 -21.98 -5.91 21.33
C ASN A 130 -22.68 -4.56 21.17
N LEU A 131 -23.84 -4.59 20.50
CA LEU A 131 -24.81 -3.51 20.54
C LEU A 131 -25.85 -3.84 21.62
N THR A 132 -25.84 -3.07 22.72
CA THR A 132 -26.72 -3.26 23.87
C THR A 132 -27.62 -2.05 24.08
N GLU A 133 -28.69 -2.19 24.85
CA GLU A 133 -29.46 -1.04 25.33
C GLU A 133 -28.79 -0.43 26.57
N THR A 134 -28.71 0.91 26.66
CA THR A 134 -27.95 1.63 27.71
C THR A 134 -28.33 1.31 29.16
N LEU A 135 -29.50 0.72 29.39
CA LEU A 135 -29.99 0.32 30.72
C LEU A 135 -30.42 -1.15 30.80
N GLY A 136 -30.16 -1.93 29.73
CA GLY A 136 -30.55 -3.32 29.60
C GLY A 136 -29.33 -4.24 29.46
N GLU A 137 -29.54 -5.55 29.65
CA GLU A 137 -28.54 -6.58 29.35
C GLU A 137 -28.82 -7.27 27.99
N GLU A 138 -29.82 -6.79 27.24
CA GLU A 138 -30.20 -7.37 25.96
C GLU A 138 -29.21 -6.96 24.87
N ILE A 139 -28.61 -7.97 24.24
CA ILE A 139 -27.75 -7.81 23.06
C ILE A 139 -28.65 -7.86 21.83
N TYR A 140 -28.71 -6.74 21.10
CA TYR A 140 -29.51 -6.61 19.88
C TYR A 140 -28.76 -7.13 18.65
N ASP A 141 -27.46 -6.86 18.60
CA ASP A 141 -26.60 -7.34 17.53
C ASP A 141 -25.14 -7.40 17.97
N VAL A 142 -24.33 -8.06 17.14
CA VAL A 142 -22.93 -8.33 17.43
C VAL A 142 -22.10 -8.03 16.19
N ILE A 143 -20.97 -7.35 16.39
CA ILE A 143 -19.91 -7.21 15.39
C ILE A 143 -18.79 -8.17 15.77
N ASN A 144 -18.46 -9.09 14.88
CA ASN A 144 -17.32 -10.00 15.03
C ASN A 144 -16.12 -9.47 14.26
N ILE A 145 -14.99 -9.33 14.93
CA ILE A 145 -13.71 -8.97 14.32
C ILE A 145 -12.78 -10.17 14.42
N THR A 146 -12.34 -10.69 13.28
CA THR A 146 -11.36 -11.80 13.21
C THR A 146 -10.11 -11.28 12.51
N LEU A 147 -8.98 -11.32 13.22
CA LEU A 147 -7.67 -10.91 12.70
C LEU A 147 -6.69 -12.07 12.82
N ASP A 148 -5.77 -12.17 11.87
CA ASP A 148 -4.61 -13.08 11.95
C ASP A 148 -3.33 -12.26 11.90
N ILE A 149 -2.73 -12.04 13.07
CA ILE A 149 -1.58 -11.15 13.23
C ILE A 149 -0.30 -11.92 12.88
N ARG A 150 0.56 -11.35 12.05
CA ARG A 150 1.79 -11.98 11.53
C ARG A 150 2.97 -11.03 11.68
N LEU A 151 4.19 -11.57 11.67
CA LEU A 151 5.39 -10.74 11.50
C LEU A 151 5.63 -10.52 10.01
N PRO A 152 5.85 -9.27 9.56
CA PRO A 152 6.15 -9.00 8.16
C PRO A 152 7.52 -9.58 7.78
N GLU A 153 7.60 -10.19 6.60
CA GLU A 153 8.87 -10.65 6.02
C GLU A 153 9.55 -9.56 5.20
N HIS A 154 8.74 -8.84 4.42
CA HIS A 154 9.16 -7.77 3.54
C HIS A 154 8.09 -6.68 3.48
N ARG A 155 8.46 -5.52 2.94
CA ARG A 155 7.55 -4.40 2.71
C ARG A 155 7.54 -3.94 1.27
N VAL A 156 6.36 -3.70 0.74
CA VAL A 156 6.12 -3.23 -0.63
C VAL A 156 5.46 -1.86 -0.56
N LEU A 157 6.00 -0.90 -1.30
CA LEU A 157 5.31 0.37 -1.59
C LEU A 157 4.55 0.24 -2.90
N MET A 158 3.23 0.36 -2.84
CA MET A 158 2.41 0.61 -4.02
C MET A 158 2.40 2.12 -4.28
N GLU A 159 3.26 2.60 -5.19
CA GLU A 159 3.47 4.04 -5.39
C GLU A 159 2.29 4.67 -6.15
N SER A 160 1.54 5.56 -5.49
CA SER A 160 0.36 6.24 -6.04
C SER A 160 0.57 7.70 -6.42
N PHE A 161 1.57 8.38 -5.84
CA PHE A 161 1.71 9.83 -5.94
C PHE A 161 1.94 10.26 -7.40
N HIS A 162 2.70 9.48 -8.16
CA HIS A 162 2.93 9.74 -9.58
C HIS A 162 1.90 9.10 -10.50
N GLY A 163 0.99 8.28 -9.97
CA GLY A 163 -0.12 7.68 -10.70
C GLY A 163 -1.28 8.67 -10.93
N LEU A 164 -2.16 8.35 -11.88
CA LEU A 164 -3.32 9.20 -12.22
C LEU A 164 -4.31 9.32 -11.05
N ASN A 165 -4.27 8.36 -10.14
CA ASN A 165 -5.33 8.11 -9.16
C ASN A 165 -5.52 9.26 -8.20
N ASP A 166 -4.43 9.76 -7.60
CA ASP A 166 -4.53 10.85 -6.64
C ASP A 166 -4.95 12.17 -7.31
N TRP A 167 -4.52 12.42 -8.54
CA TRP A 167 -4.67 13.74 -9.16
C TRP A 167 -5.92 13.88 -10.02
N PHE A 168 -6.34 12.78 -10.67
CA PHE A 168 -7.42 12.76 -11.66
C PHE A 168 -8.34 11.52 -11.52
N PRO A 169 -8.96 11.29 -10.36
CA PRO A 169 -9.74 10.06 -10.09
C PRO A 169 -10.90 9.83 -11.07
N ALA A 170 -11.49 10.90 -11.62
CA ALA A 170 -12.61 10.80 -12.57
C ALA A 170 -12.26 10.17 -13.93
N ILE A 171 -10.98 10.10 -14.28
CA ILE A 171 -10.49 9.55 -15.56
C ILE A 171 -9.37 8.51 -15.36
N SER A 172 -9.09 8.13 -14.11
CA SER A 172 -8.08 7.14 -13.76
C SER A 172 -8.64 5.70 -13.75
N PHE A 173 -7.76 4.72 -13.56
CA PHE A 173 -8.14 3.36 -13.18
C PHE A 173 -8.55 3.31 -11.70
N TYR A 174 -9.47 2.41 -11.35
CA TYR A 174 -9.94 2.26 -9.98
C TYR A 174 -8.93 1.47 -9.16
N GLN A 175 -8.19 2.09 -8.22
CA GLN A 175 -7.08 1.44 -7.50
C GLN A 175 -7.45 0.15 -6.77
N MET A 176 -8.73 -0.05 -6.43
CA MET A 176 -9.18 -1.30 -5.83
C MET A 176 -9.12 -2.50 -6.79
N GLY A 177 -8.90 -2.29 -8.09
CA GLY A 177 -8.63 -3.37 -9.03
C GLY A 177 -7.37 -4.17 -8.71
N PHE A 178 -6.43 -3.62 -7.91
CA PHE A 178 -5.27 -4.37 -7.40
C PHE A 178 -5.59 -5.24 -6.18
N TYR A 179 -6.82 -5.19 -5.63
CA TYR A 179 -7.15 -5.83 -4.36
C TYR A 179 -6.76 -7.32 -4.33
N ASP A 180 -7.11 -8.07 -5.37
CA ASP A 180 -6.84 -9.51 -5.34
C ASP A 180 -5.34 -9.83 -5.36
N ALA A 181 -4.55 -9.06 -6.10
CA ALA A 181 -3.10 -9.20 -6.12
C ALA A 181 -2.48 -8.76 -4.78
N MET A 182 -3.00 -7.70 -4.16
CA MET A 182 -2.59 -7.24 -2.84
C MET A 182 -2.94 -8.25 -1.73
N SER A 183 -4.11 -8.88 -1.83
CA SER A 183 -4.49 -9.99 -0.94
C SER A 183 -3.50 -11.14 -1.04
N ASP A 184 -3.12 -11.55 -2.26
CA ASP A 184 -2.13 -12.61 -2.46
C ASP A 184 -0.73 -12.21 -1.97
N ILE A 185 -0.32 -10.94 -2.11
CA ILE A 185 0.94 -10.43 -1.54
C ILE A 185 0.91 -10.52 0.00
N SER A 186 -0.21 -10.13 0.63
CA SER A 186 -0.37 -10.21 2.09
C SER A 186 -0.37 -11.66 2.59
N ASP A 187 -0.98 -12.59 1.84
CA ASP A 187 -0.96 -14.02 2.12
C ASP A 187 0.45 -14.63 2.04
N LEU A 188 1.35 -14.00 1.28
CA LEU A 188 2.78 -14.31 1.23
C LEU A 188 3.58 -13.64 2.36
N ASN A 189 2.94 -13.14 3.42
CA ASN A 189 3.55 -12.44 4.58
C ASN A 189 4.32 -11.15 4.24
N ILE A 190 3.94 -10.50 3.13
CA ILE A 190 4.55 -9.25 2.71
C ILE A 190 3.59 -8.11 3.05
N SER A 191 4.07 -7.16 3.85
CA SER A 191 3.29 -5.96 4.20
C SER A 191 3.27 -4.98 3.03
N ILE A 192 2.12 -4.33 2.83
CA ILE A 192 1.89 -3.44 1.70
C ILE A 192 1.54 -2.07 2.24
N ASP A 193 2.22 -1.05 1.76
CA ASP A 193 1.79 0.34 1.94
C ASP A 193 1.00 0.77 0.72
N TYR A 194 -0.29 1.01 0.95
CA TYR A 194 -1.29 1.37 -0.04
C TYR A 194 -2.05 2.64 0.35
N GLY A 195 -1.36 3.63 0.93
CA GLY A 195 -1.93 4.98 1.15
C GLY A 195 -2.43 5.59 -0.17
N MET A 196 -3.72 5.41 -0.45
CA MET A 196 -4.32 5.57 -1.77
C MET A 196 -5.80 5.97 -1.69
N GLU A 197 -6.27 6.73 -2.68
CA GLU A 197 -7.69 7.07 -2.82
C GLU A 197 -8.54 5.79 -2.95
N TYR A 198 -9.72 5.79 -2.34
CA TYR A 198 -10.65 4.65 -2.21
C TYR A 198 -10.18 3.48 -1.34
N TRP A 199 -8.90 3.36 -1.01
CA TRP A 199 -8.39 2.33 -0.10
C TRP A 199 -8.28 2.81 1.34
N THR A 200 -7.78 4.03 1.53
CA THR A 200 -7.59 4.61 2.87
C THR A 200 -8.76 5.56 3.17
N PRO A 201 -9.59 5.28 4.19
CA PRO A 201 -10.66 6.18 4.59
C PRO A 201 -10.11 7.53 5.03
N GLU A 202 -10.80 8.60 4.66
CA GLU A 202 -10.35 9.99 4.90
C GLU A 202 -9.02 10.36 4.23
N TYR A 203 -8.53 9.51 3.31
CA TYR A 203 -7.33 9.80 2.56
C TYR A 203 -7.41 11.15 1.88
N ASN A 204 -6.39 11.96 2.14
CA ASN A 204 -6.17 13.23 1.52
C ASN A 204 -4.83 13.20 0.80
N ARG A 205 -4.89 13.16 -0.53
CA ARG A 205 -3.73 13.21 -1.43
C ARG A 205 -2.74 14.34 -1.14
N ASP A 206 -3.21 15.45 -0.56
CA ASP A 206 -2.36 16.62 -0.28
C ASP A 206 -1.54 16.43 1.01
N THR A 207 -1.92 15.49 1.89
CA THR A 207 -1.28 15.29 3.21
C THR A 207 -0.79 13.88 3.47
N ASP A 208 -1.40 12.87 2.83
CA ASP A 208 -1.21 11.46 3.15
C ASP A 208 -0.31 10.74 2.14
N ASN A 209 0.11 11.45 1.10
CA ASN A 209 1.06 10.95 0.11
C ASN A 209 2.15 11.99 -0.15
N SER A 210 3.33 11.49 -0.47
CA SER A 210 4.56 12.30 -0.61
C SER A 210 5.38 11.88 -1.83
N ILE A 211 6.33 12.72 -2.20
CA ILE A 211 7.36 12.37 -3.18
C ILE A 211 8.26 11.23 -2.68
N LEU A 212 9.00 10.58 -3.58
CA LEU A 212 9.92 9.49 -3.23
C LEU A 212 11.22 10.00 -2.58
N THR A 213 11.17 10.28 -1.28
CA THR A 213 12.33 10.67 -0.49
C THR A 213 13.20 9.48 -0.06
N GLU A 214 14.42 9.73 0.42
CA GLU A 214 15.29 8.64 0.92
C GLU A 214 14.70 7.95 2.15
N GLU A 215 14.03 8.70 3.02
CA GLU A 215 13.35 8.21 4.22
C GLU A 215 12.23 7.26 3.83
N ARG A 216 11.37 7.69 2.90
CA ARG A 216 10.29 6.86 2.39
C ARG A 216 10.81 5.57 1.75
N LEU A 217 11.69 5.68 0.76
CA LEU A 217 12.23 4.53 0.01
C LEU A 217 12.92 3.50 0.92
N SER A 218 13.63 3.94 1.97
CA SER A 218 14.35 3.04 2.87
C SER A 218 13.46 2.10 3.70
N ARG A 219 12.15 2.31 3.71
CA ARG A 219 11.18 1.51 4.48
C ARG A 219 10.67 0.30 3.70
N TYR A 220 11.03 0.16 2.42
CA TYR A 220 10.48 -0.86 1.54
C TYR A 220 11.60 -1.68 0.89
N ASP A 221 11.29 -2.93 0.58
CA ASP A 221 12.15 -3.84 -0.18
C ASP A 221 11.83 -3.77 -1.68
N ILE A 222 10.57 -3.47 -2.01
CA ILE A 222 10.09 -3.27 -3.38
C ILE A 222 9.29 -1.97 -3.46
N VAL A 223 9.51 -1.22 -4.54
CA VAL A 223 8.63 -0.12 -4.96
C VAL A 223 7.96 -0.50 -6.27
N ILE A 224 6.64 -0.53 -6.27
CA ILE A 224 5.81 -0.80 -7.45
C ILE A 224 5.41 0.52 -8.09
N LEU A 225 5.96 0.79 -9.28
CA LEU A 225 5.70 1.96 -10.09
C LEU A 225 4.50 1.69 -11.00
N GLN A 226 3.34 2.26 -10.64
CA GLN A 226 2.07 1.99 -11.30
C GLN A 226 1.76 3.06 -12.35
N ALA A 227 2.08 2.77 -13.61
CA ALA A 227 1.80 3.61 -14.77
C ALA A 227 2.02 5.13 -14.51
N PRO A 228 3.27 5.58 -14.23
CA PRO A 228 3.53 6.95 -13.80
C PRO A 228 3.13 7.98 -14.87
N ILE A 229 2.36 8.99 -14.45
CA ILE A 229 1.80 10.05 -15.30
C ILE A 229 2.30 11.44 -14.90
N LEU A 230 2.84 11.56 -13.69
CA LEU A 230 3.58 12.73 -13.25
C LEU A 230 5.08 12.42 -13.34
N PRO A 231 5.89 13.37 -13.86
CA PRO A 231 7.33 13.21 -13.89
C PRO A 231 7.92 13.22 -12.48
N TYR A 232 8.84 12.28 -12.23
CA TYR A 232 9.72 12.29 -11.08
C TYR A 232 10.68 13.48 -11.16
N SER A 233 10.86 14.16 -10.03
CA SER A 233 11.82 15.26 -9.91
C SER A 233 13.27 14.76 -9.95
N PRO A 234 14.26 15.63 -10.23
CA PRO A 234 15.67 15.26 -10.16
C PRO A 234 16.12 14.77 -8.78
N LEU A 235 15.44 15.20 -7.71
CA LEU A 235 15.70 14.70 -6.35
C LEU A 235 15.22 13.26 -6.21
N GLU A 236 14.00 12.96 -6.66
CA GLU A 236 13.42 11.61 -6.58
C GLU A 236 14.20 10.62 -7.43
N ILE A 237 14.58 10.98 -8.66
CA ILE A 237 15.41 10.11 -9.51
C ILE A 237 16.74 9.76 -8.83
N ARG A 238 17.34 10.73 -8.11
CA ARG A 238 18.55 10.49 -7.33
C ARG A 238 18.29 9.56 -6.14
N ASN A 239 17.19 9.78 -5.42
CA ASN A 239 16.82 8.95 -4.27
C ASN A 239 16.51 7.51 -4.70
N MET A 240 15.76 7.33 -5.78
CA MET A 240 15.45 6.03 -6.40
C MET A 240 16.71 5.32 -6.89
N LYS A 241 17.66 6.07 -7.45
CA LYS A 241 18.97 5.53 -7.82
C LYS A 241 19.74 5.06 -6.58
N ASN A 242 19.83 5.87 -5.54
CA ASN A 242 20.49 5.48 -4.30
C ASN A 242 19.82 4.24 -3.70
N TYR A 243 18.49 4.19 -3.68
CA TYR A 243 17.73 3.02 -3.23
C TYR A 243 18.08 1.75 -4.02
N PHE A 244 18.10 1.84 -5.36
CA PHE A 244 18.47 0.72 -6.23
C PHE A 244 19.93 0.29 -6.06
N GLU A 245 20.85 1.23 -5.92
CA GLU A 245 22.28 0.96 -5.70
C GLU A 245 22.56 0.33 -4.32
N ASN A 246 21.61 0.39 -3.38
CA ASN A 246 21.68 -0.26 -2.07
C ASN A 246 20.78 -1.50 -1.97
N GLY A 247 20.43 -2.13 -3.09
CA GLY A 247 19.72 -3.41 -3.12
C GLY A 247 18.19 -3.32 -3.22
N GLY A 248 17.60 -2.11 -3.18
CA GLY A 248 16.16 -1.92 -3.30
C GLY A 248 15.63 -2.25 -4.70
N SER A 249 14.52 -2.99 -4.79
CA SER A 249 13.99 -3.49 -6.06
C SER A 249 12.79 -2.69 -6.57
N PHE A 250 12.54 -2.78 -7.88
CA PHE A 250 11.44 -2.09 -8.56
C PHE A 250 10.63 -3.04 -9.43
N LEU A 251 9.29 -2.95 -9.31
CA LEU A 251 8.35 -3.52 -10.28
C LEU A 251 7.69 -2.38 -11.05
N PHE A 252 7.87 -2.35 -12.36
CA PHE A 252 7.21 -1.38 -13.23
C PHE A 252 5.99 -2.01 -13.90
N LEU A 253 4.85 -1.32 -13.80
CA LEU A 253 3.59 -1.72 -14.43
C LEU A 253 3.18 -0.63 -15.42
N GLY A 254 3.30 -0.94 -16.70
CA GLY A 254 3.00 -0.03 -17.79
C GLY A 254 1.52 0.03 -18.16
N THR A 255 1.25 0.86 -19.15
CA THR A 255 -0.05 1.00 -19.82
C THR A 255 0.21 1.59 -21.21
N ARG A 256 -0.78 2.21 -21.86
CA ARG A 256 -0.56 2.93 -23.11
C ARG A 256 0.45 4.04 -22.92
N TYR A 257 1.38 4.16 -23.85
CA TYR A 257 2.50 5.10 -23.71
C TYR A 257 2.02 6.57 -23.63
N GLN A 258 0.90 6.93 -24.26
CA GLN A 258 0.34 8.28 -24.21
C GLN A 258 -0.22 8.66 -22.84
N ASP A 259 -0.54 7.67 -22.02
CA ASP A 259 -1.08 7.89 -20.68
C ASP A 259 0.05 8.06 -19.66
N MET A 260 1.32 7.90 -20.04
CA MET A 260 2.48 7.94 -19.13
C MET A 260 3.50 9.01 -19.52
N VAL A 261 4.33 9.41 -18.55
CA VAL A 261 5.47 10.32 -18.76
C VAL A 261 6.71 9.58 -19.26
N VAL A 262 6.59 8.97 -20.45
CA VAL A 262 7.57 8.05 -21.04
C VAL A 262 9.00 8.62 -21.08
N GLU A 263 9.18 9.89 -21.44
CA GLU A 263 10.50 10.53 -21.48
C GLU A 263 11.16 10.56 -20.08
N ASN A 264 10.40 10.94 -19.05
CA ASN A 264 10.90 11.01 -17.68
C ASN A 264 11.16 9.60 -17.10
N ILE A 265 10.30 8.62 -17.39
CA ILE A 265 10.49 7.22 -16.99
C ILE A 265 11.73 6.62 -17.67
N ASN A 266 11.92 6.86 -18.97
CA ASN A 266 13.11 6.42 -19.69
C ASN A 266 14.38 7.09 -19.15
N HIS A 267 14.31 8.36 -18.74
CA HIS A 267 15.41 9.02 -18.06
C HIS A 267 15.75 8.34 -16.73
N LEU A 268 14.73 8.01 -15.92
CA LEU A 268 14.90 7.21 -14.70
C LEU A 268 15.57 5.86 -15.00
N PHE A 269 15.05 5.07 -15.95
CA PHE A 269 15.61 3.76 -16.30
C PHE A 269 17.08 3.87 -16.74
N SER A 270 17.42 4.94 -17.45
CA SER A 270 18.81 5.25 -17.81
C SER A 270 19.68 5.61 -16.60
N GLN A 271 19.17 6.38 -15.63
CA GLN A 271 19.91 6.70 -14.40
C GLN A 271 20.14 5.47 -13.51
N LEU A 272 19.20 4.54 -13.49
CA LEU A 272 19.30 3.26 -12.79
C LEU A 272 20.24 2.26 -13.52
N GLY A 273 20.43 2.42 -14.83
CA GLY A 273 21.28 1.55 -15.65
C GLY A 273 20.61 0.21 -16.00
N LEU A 274 19.30 0.23 -16.24
CA LEU A 274 18.46 -0.97 -16.45
C LEU A 274 18.48 -1.52 -17.88
N ASP A 275 19.22 -0.87 -18.80
CA ASP A 275 19.32 -1.20 -20.23
C ASP A 275 17.96 -1.47 -20.93
N THR A 276 16.87 -0.91 -20.37
CA THR A 276 15.48 -1.05 -20.80
C THR A 276 14.91 0.32 -21.11
N GLN A 277 14.16 0.45 -22.19
CA GLN A 277 13.50 1.69 -22.61
C GLN A 277 12.07 1.39 -23.07
N ILE A 278 11.10 2.17 -22.60
CA ILE A 278 9.72 2.16 -23.10
C ILE A 278 9.69 2.72 -24.51
N ASN A 279 9.07 1.99 -25.43
CA ASN A 279 8.80 2.46 -26.77
C ASN A 279 7.49 3.25 -26.81
N GLU A 280 7.45 4.31 -27.62
CA GLU A 280 6.23 5.08 -27.91
C GLU A 280 5.33 4.34 -28.92
N GLU A 281 4.96 3.12 -28.59
CA GLU A 281 4.01 2.30 -29.33
C GLU A 281 3.11 1.53 -28.38
N ASN A 282 1.86 1.32 -28.78
CA ASN A 282 0.93 0.51 -28.03
C ASN A 282 0.75 -0.86 -28.69
N ILE A 283 0.60 -1.88 -27.86
CA ILE A 283 0.16 -3.21 -28.25
C ILE A 283 -1.22 -3.40 -27.64
N MET A 284 -2.24 -3.44 -28.49
CA MET A 284 -3.62 -3.64 -28.09
C MET A 284 -4.41 -4.34 -29.20
N ASN A 285 -5.35 -5.19 -28.82
CA ASN A 285 -6.30 -5.78 -29.76
C ASN A 285 -7.53 -4.87 -29.86
N GLU A 286 -7.44 -3.88 -30.74
CA GLU A 286 -8.48 -2.88 -30.95
C GLU A 286 -9.39 -3.22 -32.15
N ASN A 287 -10.68 -3.00 -31.97
CA ASN A 287 -11.66 -3.01 -33.03
C ASN A 287 -12.37 -1.66 -33.12
N TRP A 288 -12.17 -0.94 -34.23
CA TRP A 288 -12.75 0.38 -34.44
C TRP A 288 -14.24 0.29 -34.76
N LEU A 289 -15.08 0.89 -33.91
CA LEU A 289 -16.54 0.91 -34.04
C LEU A 289 -17.07 2.22 -34.64
N GLY A 290 -16.20 3.07 -35.18
CA GLY A 290 -16.55 4.35 -35.81
C GLY A 290 -16.59 5.55 -34.86
N ILE A 291 -17.09 5.36 -33.63
CA ILE A 291 -17.12 6.39 -32.58
C ILE A 291 -16.07 6.19 -31.48
N GLY A 292 -15.34 5.07 -31.54
CA GLY A 292 -14.31 4.69 -30.58
C GLY A 292 -13.79 3.29 -30.89
N ALA A 293 -12.79 2.86 -30.11
CA ALA A 293 -12.25 1.51 -30.18
C ALA A 293 -12.84 0.66 -29.05
N ARG A 294 -13.19 -0.59 -29.37
CA ARG A 294 -13.36 -1.62 -28.36
C ARG A 294 -12.03 -2.35 -28.23
N ILE A 295 -11.46 -2.33 -27.03
CA ILE A 295 -10.26 -3.11 -26.71
C ILE A 295 -10.71 -4.46 -26.16
N SER A 296 -10.08 -5.53 -26.63
CA SER A 296 -10.28 -6.88 -26.11
C SER A 296 -8.97 -7.38 -25.51
N SER A 297 -9.05 -8.03 -24.35
CA SER A 297 -7.89 -8.68 -23.77
C SER A 297 -7.50 -9.94 -24.56
N GLN A 298 -6.23 -10.32 -24.44
CA GLN A 298 -5.61 -11.47 -25.10
C GLN A 298 -4.70 -12.21 -24.11
N SER A 299 -4.47 -13.50 -24.36
CA SER A 299 -3.50 -14.28 -23.58
C SER A 299 -2.10 -14.12 -24.17
N VAL A 300 -1.12 -13.84 -23.31
CA VAL A 300 0.30 -13.97 -23.66
C VAL A 300 0.74 -15.37 -23.32
N SER A 301 1.17 -16.14 -24.31
CA SER A 301 1.69 -17.51 -24.12
C SER A 301 3.09 -17.73 -24.71
N GLU A 302 3.61 -16.74 -25.46
CA GLU A 302 4.99 -16.71 -25.93
C GLU A 302 5.89 -16.21 -24.79
N LEU A 303 6.10 -17.09 -23.81
CA LEU A 303 6.93 -16.84 -22.64
C LEU A 303 8.33 -17.41 -22.88
N ASN A 304 9.36 -16.60 -22.67
CA ASN A 304 10.74 -17.08 -22.71
C ASN A 304 11.04 -17.89 -21.44
N ASN A 305 12.09 -18.71 -21.51
CA ASN A 305 12.55 -19.51 -20.37
C ASN A 305 13.19 -18.61 -19.30
N SER A 306 12.35 -18.01 -18.45
CA SER A 306 12.69 -17.18 -17.30
C SER A 306 12.10 -17.79 -16.03
N GLU A 307 12.78 -17.62 -14.90
CA GLU A 307 12.28 -18.09 -13.59
C GLU A 307 10.93 -17.46 -13.22
N ILE A 308 10.69 -16.23 -13.67
CA ILE A 308 9.42 -15.50 -13.52
C ILE A 308 8.24 -16.31 -14.06
N PHE A 309 8.43 -17.07 -15.14
CA PHE A 309 7.39 -17.85 -15.80
C PHE A 309 7.42 -19.35 -15.46
N GLN A 310 8.17 -19.76 -14.43
CA GLN A 310 8.17 -21.15 -14.00
C GLN A 310 6.75 -21.57 -13.55
N ASN A 311 6.20 -22.61 -14.20
CA ASN A 311 4.83 -23.08 -14.01
C ASN A 311 3.73 -22.07 -14.37
N VAL A 312 4.06 -21.04 -15.16
CA VAL A 312 3.12 -20.09 -15.73
C VAL A 312 2.94 -20.43 -17.20
N SER A 313 1.72 -20.74 -17.61
CA SER A 313 1.41 -21.10 -19.00
C SER A 313 1.04 -19.89 -19.86
N LYS A 314 0.46 -18.87 -19.22
CA LYS A 314 0.01 -17.63 -19.87
C LYS A 314 -0.33 -16.55 -18.84
N PHE A 315 -0.43 -15.30 -19.27
CA PHE A 315 -1.02 -14.22 -18.48
C PHE A 315 -1.90 -13.31 -19.35
N LEU A 316 -2.73 -12.49 -18.72
CA LEU A 316 -3.64 -11.57 -19.38
C LEU A 316 -2.89 -10.33 -19.88
N TRP A 317 -3.17 -9.94 -21.12
CA TRP A 317 -2.78 -8.65 -21.69
C TRP A 317 -4.01 -7.95 -22.22
N SER A 318 -4.27 -6.73 -21.77
CA SER A 318 -5.34 -5.87 -22.28
C SER A 318 -4.76 -4.88 -23.29
N TYR A 319 -3.94 -3.95 -22.81
CA TYR A 319 -3.28 -2.94 -23.62
C TYR A 319 -2.07 -2.38 -22.86
N GLY A 320 -0.99 -2.10 -23.59
CA GLY A 320 0.24 -1.65 -22.97
C GLY A 320 1.28 -1.18 -23.96
N ASN A 321 2.46 -0.83 -23.46
CA ASN A 321 3.62 -0.46 -24.25
C ASN A 321 4.57 -1.65 -24.49
N SER A 322 5.49 -1.51 -25.45
CA SER A 322 6.61 -2.42 -25.62
C SER A 322 7.91 -1.83 -25.05
N PHE A 323 8.97 -2.64 -25.01
CA PHE A 323 10.29 -2.23 -24.57
C PHE A 323 11.37 -2.48 -25.62
N THR A 324 12.30 -1.55 -25.75
CA THR A 324 13.62 -1.79 -26.32
C THR A 324 14.54 -2.24 -25.19
N ILE A 325 15.20 -3.38 -25.37
CA ILE A 325 16.01 -4.05 -24.35
C ILE A 325 17.42 -4.26 -24.91
N SER A 326 18.43 -3.97 -24.10
CA SER A 326 19.84 -4.04 -24.48
C SER A 326 20.71 -4.49 -23.29
N GLY A 327 22.03 -4.56 -23.51
CA GLY A 327 23.00 -4.77 -22.43
C GLY A 327 22.71 -6.02 -21.58
N ASN A 328 22.55 -5.82 -20.28
CA ASN A 328 22.34 -6.89 -19.30
C ASN A 328 20.85 -7.20 -19.03
N ALA A 329 19.93 -6.41 -19.57
CA ALA A 329 18.51 -6.68 -19.44
C ALA A 329 18.05 -7.75 -20.43
N THR A 330 16.99 -8.48 -20.07
CA THR A 330 16.48 -9.61 -20.85
C THR A 330 14.99 -9.45 -21.14
N SER A 331 14.62 -9.63 -22.41
CA SER A 331 13.21 -9.78 -22.81
C SER A 331 12.68 -11.12 -22.36
N ILE A 332 11.60 -11.15 -21.59
CA ILE A 332 11.05 -12.39 -21.03
C ILE A 332 9.70 -12.79 -21.62
N ALA A 333 8.98 -11.87 -22.25
CA ALA A 333 7.74 -12.17 -22.97
C ALA A 333 7.58 -11.26 -24.19
N THR A 334 6.94 -11.79 -25.23
CA THR A 334 6.69 -11.05 -26.47
C THR A 334 5.24 -11.14 -26.93
N ILE A 335 4.79 -10.11 -27.64
CA ILE A 335 3.58 -10.13 -28.46
C ILE A 335 3.98 -9.59 -29.84
N GLU A 336 3.67 -10.32 -30.91
CA GLU A 336 4.00 -9.91 -32.29
C GLU A 336 5.50 -9.59 -32.49
N ASN A 337 6.39 -10.35 -31.84
CA ASN A 337 7.85 -10.13 -31.77
C ASN A 337 8.30 -8.83 -31.09
N LYS A 338 7.41 -8.13 -30.38
CA LYS A 338 7.76 -6.98 -29.54
C LYS A 338 7.90 -7.41 -28.10
N SER A 339 8.98 -7.01 -27.44
CA SER A 339 9.19 -7.29 -26.02
C SER A 339 8.19 -6.52 -25.17
N ILE A 340 7.42 -7.22 -24.35
CA ILE A 340 6.39 -6.64 -23.48
C ILE A 340 6.68 -6.83 -21.99
N ALA A 341 7.73 -7.57 -21.67
CA ALA A 341 8.24 -7.69 -20.32
C ALA A 341 9.77 -7.77 -20.33
N SER A 342 10.40 -7.11 -19.36
CA SER A 342 11.86 -7.00 -19.23
C SER A 342 12.29 -7.33 -17.80
N ILE A 343 13.44 -7.97 -17.65
CA ILE A 343 14.12 -8.15 -16.35
C ILE A 343 15.54 -7.61 -16.40
N TYR A 344 16.00 -7.14 -15.24
CA TYR A 344 17.41 -6.84 -14.97
C TYR A 344 17.75 -7.35 -13.56
N ASP A 345 18.79 -8.19 -13.47
CA ASP A 345 19.29 -8.70 -12.20
C ASP A 345 20.62 -8.02 -11.83
N GLY A 346 20.54 -7.08 -10.89
CA GLY A 346 21.68 -6.34 -10.36
C GLY A 346 22.36 -7.00 -9.16
N SER A 347 21.89 -8.18 -8.72
CA SER A 347 22.30 -8.76 -7.43
C SER A 347 23.80 -9.10 -7.36
N LEU A 348 24.43 -9.45 -8.48
CA LEU A 348 25.89 -9.68 -8.55
C LEU A 348 26.73 -8.41 -8.33
N GLN A 349 26.13 -7.23 -8.48
CA GLN A 349 26.76 -5.94 -8.19
C GLN A 349 26.23 -5.30 -6.90
N GLU A 350 25.55 -6.09 -6.06
CA GLU A 350 24.89 -5.61 -4.83
C GLU A 350 23.83 -4.53 -5.10
N LYS A 351 23.33 -4.45 -6.34
CA LYS A 351 22.21 -3.59 -6.74
C LYS A 351 20.91 -4.36 -6.65
N GLY A 352 19.81 -3.62 -6.62
CA GLY A 352 18.47 -4.16 -6.68
C GLY A 352 18.16 -4.84 -8.02
N ARG A 353 16.97 -5.43 -8.07
CA ARG A 353 16.44 -6.08 -9.27
C ARG A 353 15.29 -5.27 -9.83
N PHE A 354 15.07 -5.44 -11.13
CA PHE A 354 14.03 -4.73 -11.85
C PHE A 354 13.25 -5.69 -12.72
N LEU A 355 11.92 -5.59 -12.63
CA LEU A 355 10.97 -6.32 -13.44
C LEU A 355 9.99 -5.31 -14.03
N ALA A 356 9.76 -5.37 -15.33
CA ALA A 356 8.82 -4.50 -16.01
C ALA A 356 7.82 -5.33 -16.82
N PHE A 357 6.54 -5.00 -16.69
CA PHE A 357 5.49 -5.39 -17.61
C PHE A 357 4.95 -4.14 -18.30
N GLY A 358 4.76 -4.19 -19.61
CA GLY A 358 4.21 -3.07 -20.38
C GLY A 358 2.72 -2.83 -20.15
N ASP A 359 2.07 -3.72 -19.40
CA ASP A 359 0.65 -3.70 -19.07
C ASP A 359 0.47 -4.08 -17.59
N LEU A 360 -0.37 -3.34 -16.88
CA LEU A 360 -0.76 -3.59 -15.48
C LEU A 360 -1.89 -4.62 -15.34
N HIS A 361 -2.66 -4.91 -16.39
CA HIS A 361 -3.92 -5.68 -16.30
C HIS A 361 -3.74 -7.15 -15.88
N TRP A 362 -2.52 -7.69 -15.92
CA TRP A 362 -2.29 -9.03 -15.40
C TRP A 362 -2.38 -9.12 -13.87
N ILE A 363 -2.23 -7.99 -13.14
CA ILE A 363 -2.46 -7.90 -11.67
C ILE A 363 -3.68 -7.04 -11.28
N PHE A 364 -4.48 -6.62 -12.24
CA PHE A 364 -5.54 -5.62 -12.03
C PHE A 364 -6.89 -6.09 -12.59
N ASP A 365 -7.98 -5.87 -11.83
CA ASP A 365 -9.40 -6.17 -12.09
C ASP A 365 -9.70 -7.64 -12.45
N ASP A 366 -9.09 -8.17 -13.50
CA ASP A 366 -9.26 -9.53 -14.02
C ASP A 366 -8.20 -10.51 -13.48
N PHE A 367 -7.48 -10.16 -12.41
CA PHE A 367 -6.43 -10.99 -11.82
C PHE A 367 -6.96 -12.39 -11.43
N ARG A 368 -8.16 -12.47 -10.83
CA ARG A 368 -8.85 -13.73 -10.47
C ARG A 368 -9.71 -14.33 -11.59
N ALA A 369 -9.65 -13.82 -12.81
CA ALA A 369 -10.40 -14.40 -13.92
C ALA A 369 -10.10 -15.91 -14.02
N SER A 370 -11.15 -16.76 -14.02
CA SER A 370 -11.04 -18.22 -13.85
C SER A 370 -10.02 -18.91 -14.77
N THR A 371 -9.74 -18.35 -15.95
CA THR A 371 -8.79 -18.88 -16.91
C THR A 371 -7.33 -18.48 -16.68
N TYR A 372 -7.06 -17.58 -15.71
CA TYR A 372 -5.73 -17.05 -15.39
C TYR A 372 -5.38 -17.12 -13.91
N SER A 373 -6.35 -17.24 -13.00
CA SER A 373 -6.13 -17.12 -11.54
C SER A 373 -4.90 -17.88 -11.00
N GLN A 374 -4.71 -19.15 -11.35
CA GLN A 374 -3.54 -19.91 -10.91
C GLN A 374 -2.24 -19.42 -11.56
N ASP A 375 -2.27 -19.11 -12.85
CA ASP A 375 -1.11 -18.59 -13.58
C ASP A 375 -0.69 -17.22 -13.04
N HIS A 376 -1.64 -16.33 -12.78
CA HIS A 376 -1.40 -14.99 -12.23
C HIS A 376 -0.88 -15.02 -10.80
N PHE A 377 -1.45 -15.86 -9.92
CA PHE A 377 -0.90 -16.07 -8.58
C PHE A 377 0.54 -16.58 -8.65
N THR A 378 0.80 -17.59 -9.49
CA THR A 378 2.14 -18.17 -9.66
C THR A 378 3.11 -17.13 -10.23
N LEU A 379 2.69 -16.34 -11.21
CA LEU A 379 3.47 -15.25 -11.80
C LEU A 379 3.80 -14.17 -10.78
N LEU A 380 2.81 -13.76 -9.97
CA LEU A 380 2.99 -12.78 -8.90
C LEU A 380 3.99 -13.30 -7.86
N LYS A 381 3.82 -14.53 -7.39
CA LYS A 381 4.75 -15.18 -6.46
C LYS A 381 6.18 -15.22 -7.04
N ASN A 382 6.36 -15.72 -8.25
CA ASN A 382 7.69 -15.80 -8.89
C ASN A 382 8.31 -14.39 -9.09
N SER A 383 7.47 -13.38 -9.36
CA SER A 383 7.90 -11.99 -9.50
C SER A 383 8.42 -11.43 -8.16
N LEU A 384 7.74 -11.72 -7.06
CA LEU A 384 8.16 -11.32 -5.72
C LEU A 384 9.43 -12.09 -5.29
N ASP A 385 9.47 -13.41 -5.52
CA ASP A 385 10.64 -14.26 -5.23
C ASP A 385 11.89 -13.76 -5.99
N PHE A 386 11.73 -13.28 -7.23
CA PHE A 386 12.82 -12.65 -7.98
C PHE A 386 13.22 -11.31 -7.37
N LEU A 387 12.27 -10.42 -7.06
CA LEU A 387 12.57 -9.05 -6.64
C LEU A 387 13.09 -8.96 -5.19
N LEU A 388 12.70 -9.90 -4.32
CA LEU A 388 13.06 -9.91 -2.90
C LEU A 388 14.40 -10.63 -2.66
N PRO A 389 15.14 -10.23 -1.59
CA PRO A 389 16.30 -10.99 -1.13
C PRO A 389 15.85 -12.36 -0.60
N ASN A 390 16.61 -13.41 -0.92
CA ASN A 390 16.35 -14.77 -0.43
C ASN A 390 17.25 -15.06 0.78
N ASP A 391 16.82 -14.60 1.95
CA ASP A 391 17.51 -14.78 3.22
C ASP A 391 16.74 -15.70 4.15
N ASP A 392 17.45 -16.54 4.91
CA ASP A 392 16.82 -17.45 5.89
C ASP A 392 16.13 -16.69 7.06
N VAL A 393 16.37 -15.38 7.18
CA VAL A 393 15.92 -14.51 8.27
C VAL A 393 15.39 -13.21 7.70
N SER A 394 14.20 -12.79 8.13
CA SER A 394 13.75 -11.41 7.91
C SER A 394 14.06 -10.51 9.10
N ILE A 395 14.48 -9.29 8.79
CA ILE A 395 14.57 -8.18 9.72
C ILE A 395 13.67 -7.07 9.17
N GLU A 396 12.59 -6.78 9.87
CA GLU A 396 11.70 -5.68 9.49
C GLU A 396 11.72 -4.58 10.57
N MET A 397 11.63 -3.33 10.14
CA MET A 397 11.79 -2.17 11.01
C MET A 397 10.73 -1.11 10.73
N ASP A 398 10.11 -0.61 11.79
CA ASP A 398 9.25 0.56 11.69
C ASP A 398 9.72 1.68 12.63
N LEU A 399 9.92 2.86 12.03
CA LEU A 399 10.26 4.10 12.73
C LEU A 399 9.01 4.97 12.99
N GLY A 400 7.85 4.54 12.48
CA GLY A 400 6.55 5.19 12.62
C GLY A 400 6.35 6.45 11.76
N LEU A 401 7.41 7.16 11.39
CA LEU A 401 7.36 8.42 10.63
C LEU A 401 8.54 8.52 9.63
N GLU A 402 8.29 9.13 8.48
CA GLU A 402 9.35 9.47 7.51
C GLU A 402 10.18 10.68 7.97
N GLN A 403 9.52 11.66 8.59
CA GLN A 403 10.14 12.90 9.06
C GLN A 403 9.51 13.40 10.36
N THR A 404 10.29 14.10 11.16
CA THR A 404 9.86 14.65 12.45
C THR A 404 10.58 15.95 12.77
N SER A 405 9.89 16.84 13.49
CA SER A 405 10.50 18.00 14.14
C SER A 405 10.76 17.78 15.64
N ASN A 406 10.34 16.63 16.16
CA ASN A 406 10.61 16.17 17.51
C ASN A 406 11.83 15.23 17.48
N SER A 407 12.77 15.42 18.41
CA SER A 407 13.95 14.55 18.54
C SER A 407 13.58 13.12 18.91
N GLN A 408 12.43 12.92 19.55
CA GLN A 408 11.99 11.62 20.04
C GLN A 408 11.38 10.79 18.90
N ILE A 409 11.93 9.60 18.68
CA ILE A 409 11.49 8.62 17.70
C ILE A 409 11.22 7.28 18.38
N ASN A 410 10.31 6.49 17.79
CA ASN A 410 10.05 5.12 18.18
C ASN A 410 10.79 4.19 17.22
N ILE A 411 11.32 3.08 17.73
CA ILE A 411 11.97 2.05 16.90
C ILE A 411 11.36 0.71 17.27
N SER A 412 10.69 0.10 16.30
CA SER A 412 10.14 -1.25 16.38
C SER A 412 10.91 -2.16 15.42
N ILE A 413 11.37 -3.31 15.90
CA ILE A 413 12.13 -4.28 15.11
C ILE A 413 11.46 -5.65 15.24
N TYR A 414 11.22 -6.31 14.11
CA TYR A 414 10.59 -7.60 14.00
C TYR A 414 11.56 -8.59 13.35
N LEU A 415 11.80 -9.72 14.02
CA LEU A 415 12.73 -10.76 13.56
C LEU A 415 11.99 -12.09 13.38
N LYS A 416 12.11 -12.70 12.20
CA LYS A 416 11.46 -13.98 11.86
C LYS A 416 12.46 -14.90 11.15
N ASP A 417 12.42 -16.17 11.52
CA ASP A 417 13.07 -17.26 10.79
C ASP A 417 12.12 -17.68 9.67
N GLN A 418 12.54 -17.47 8.43
CA GLN A 418 11.72 -17.77 7.25
C GLN A 418 11.61 -19.27 6.99
N THR A 419 12.54 -20.08 7.49
CA THR A 419 12.53 -21.54 7.29
C THR A 419 11.55 -22.22 8.24
N SER A 420 11.54 -21.81 9.52
CA SER A 420 10.63 -22.37 10.52
C SER A 420 9.32 -21.59 10.66
N GLU A 421 9.16 -20.51 9.89
CA GLU A 421 8.07 -19.53 9.97
C GLU A 421 7.82 -19.01 11.38
N SER A 422 8.85 -19.02 12.23
CA SER A 422 8.74 -18.75 13.66
C SER A 422 9.51 -17.49 14.05
N PRO A 423 9.09 -16.78 15.10
CA PRO A 423 9.79 -15.59 15.55
C PRO A 423 11.18 -15.90 16.15
N ILE A 424 12.16 -15.03 15.88
CA ILE A 424 13.55 -15.18 16.38
C ILE A 424 13.68 -14.57 17.78
N THR A 425 14.01 -15.40 18.77
CA THR A 425 14.16 -15.01 20.16
C THR A 425 15.62 -14.80 20.55
N SER A 426 15.85 -14.28 21.75
CA SER A 426 17.21 -14.00 22.26
C SER A 426 18.07 -15.26 22.48
N SER A 427 17.51 -16.47 22.39
CA SER A 427 18.28 -17.71 22.38
C SER A 427 18.81 -18.11 21.01
N ASP A 428 18.33 -17.48 19.94
CA ASP A 428 18.53 -17.95 18.57
C ASP A 428 19.68 -17.23 17.84
N TYR A 429 20.23 -16.16 18.43
CA TYR A 429 21.31 -15.36 17.84
C TYR A 429 22.44 -15.06 18.81
N ASP A 430 23.62 -14.75 18.25
CA ASP A 430 24.82 -14.40 19.01
C ASP A 430 24.85 -12.91 19.38
N ASN A 431 24.37 -12.05 18.48
CA ASN A 431 24.36 -10.61 18.68
C ASN A 431 23.23 -9.93 17.90
N LEU A 432 22.61 -8.92 18.51
CA LEU A 432 21.67 -8.00 17.86
C LEU A 432 22.09 -6.58 18.23
N GLU A 433 22.47 -5.80 17.23
CA GLU A 433 22.97 -4.43 17.39
C GLU A 433 22.13 -3.44 16.59
N VAL A 434 21.82 -2.30 17.19
CA VAL A 434 21.13 -1.19 16.53
C VAL A 434 22.01 0.04 16.58
N ILE A 435 22.28 0.65 15.41
CA ILE A 435 23.23 1.74 15.23
C ILE A 435 22.52 2.93 14.59
N ILE A 436 22.74 4.12 15.13
CA ILE A 436 22.30 5.38 14.54
C ILE A 436 23.48 6.01 13.82
N ILE A 437 23.27 6.32 12.54
CA ILE A 437 24.27 6.90 11.64
C ILE A 437 23.71 8.21 11.09
N ASN A 438 24.55 9.24 11.01
CA ASN A 438 24.25 10.45 10.26
C ASN A 438 25.50 10.88 9.49
N ASN A 439 25.34 11.14 8.19
CA ASN A 439 26.45 11.52 7.30
C ASN A 439 27.66 10.57 7.44
N ASP A 440 27.40 9.26 7.28
CA ASP A 440 28.35 8.14 7.38
C ASP A 440 29.11 8.04 8.72
N THR A 441 28.69 8.79 9.74
CA THR A 441 29.30 8.78 11.06
C THR A 441 28.39 8.04 12.03
N ILE A 442 28.93 7.03 12.70
CA ILE A 442 28.23 6.36 13.81
C ILE A 442 28.07 7.36 14.94
N ILE A 443 26.81 7.71 15.21
CA ILE A 443 26.43 8.62 16.28
C ILE A 443 26.32 7.87 17.60
N GLN A 444 25.63 6.73 17.59
CA GLN A 444 25.34 5.96 18.80
C GLN A 444 25.00 4.51 18.48
N LYS A 445 25.30 3.62 19.44
CA LYS A 445 24.76 2.26 19.52
C LYS A 445 23.63 2.22 20.55
N ILE A 446 22.46 1.72 20.15
CA ILE A 446 21.27 1.63 21.00
C ILE A 446 21.29 0.28 21.72
N ASN A 447 21.20 0.31 23.05
CA ASN A 447 20.97 -0.88 23.84
C ASN A 447 19.47 -1.20 23.81
N LEU A 448 19.08 -2.28 23.12
CA LEU A 448 17.71 -2.77 23.13
C LEU A 448 17.35 -3.32 24.51
N ASN A 449 16.12 -3.06 24.96
CA ASN A 449 15.62 -3.69 26.17
C ASN A 449 15.17 -5.12 25.85
N LEU A 450 16.04 -6.09 26.09
CA LEU A 450 15.77 -7.51 25.82
C LEU A 450 14.73 -8.13 26.77
N THR A 451 14.32 -7.44 27.84
CA THR A 451 13.30 -7.99 28.77
C THR A 451 11.89 -7.95 28.20
N SER A 452 11.66 -7.20 27.11
CA SER A 452 10.42 -7.16 26.35
C SER A 452 10.47 -7.98 25.06
N SER A 453 11.46 -8.87 24.86
CA SER A 453 11.53 -9.74 23.70
C SER A 453 10.39 -10.76 23.76
N ILE A 454 9.26 -10.41 23.16
CA ILE A 454 8.11 -11.29 23.06
C ILE A 454 8.07 -11.74 21.61
N ASN A 455 8.33 -13.02 21.36
CA ASN A 455 8.10 -13.66 20.07
C ASN A 455 8.64 -12.85 18.88
N GLY A 456 9.97 -12.60 18.84
CA GLY A 456 10.63 -11.95 17.70
C GLY A 456 10.59 -10.44 17.68
N ILE A 457 9.99 -9.79 18.68
CA ILE A 457 9.74 -8.35 18.63
C ILE A 457 10.58 -7.57 19.65
N TYR A 458 11.20 -6.48 19.20
CA TYR A 458 12.07 -5.62 19.99
C TYR A 458 11.65 -4.15 19.86
N PHE A 459 11.54 -3.47 21.00
CA PHE A 459 11.09 -2.07 21.04
C PHE A 459 12.10 -1.18 21.75
N ASN A 460 12.33 -0.01 21.15
CA ASN A 460 12.77 1.16 21.86
C ASN A 460 11.72 2.27 21.67
N ASN A 461 10.81 2.36 22.64
CA ASN A 461 9.68 3.30 22.58
C ASN A 461 10.11 4.76 22.60
N THR A 462 11.33 5.10 23.00
CA THR A 462 11.80 6.50 23.05
C THR A 462 13.32 6.58 22.84
N TYR A 463 13.74 6.81 21.60
CA TYR A 463 15.10 7.23 21.30
C TYR A 463 15.13 8.72 20.96
N ASN A 464 16.12 9.46 21.47
CA ASN A 464 16.27 10.88 21.17
C ASN A 464 17.41 11.08 20.17
N LEU A 465 17.09 11.58 18.99
CA LEU A 465 18.07 12.03 18.01
C LEU A 465 18.81 13.27 18.54
N PRO A 466 20.14 13.37 18.35
CA PRO A 466 20.96 14.35 19.07
C PRO A 466 20.73 15.81 18.61
N SER A 467 20.49 16.03 17.31
CA SER A 467 20.27 17.36 16.75
C SER A 467 19.57 17.30 15.40
N PRO A 468 18.81 18.34 15.00
CA PRO A 468 18.26 18.42 13.65
C PRO A 468 19.35 18.31 12.57
N SER A 469 19.07 17.57 11.50
CA SER A 469 19.92 17.40 10.33
C SER A 469 19.05 17.36 9.08
N TYR A 470 19.47 18.08 8.04
CA TYR A 470 18.85 18.01 6.70
C TYR A 470 19.44 16.89 5.85
N ILE A 471 20.30 16.05 6.45
CA ILE A 471 20.71 14.76 5.94
C ILE A 471 20.01 13.72 6.82
N PRO A 472 19.34 12.71 6.25
CA PRO A 472 18.53 11.79 7.03
C PRO A 472 19.39 10.95 7.98
N TYR A 473 18.87 10.63 9.16
CA TYR A 473 19.48 9.65 10.04
C TYR A 473 19.19 8.25 9.50
N SER A 474 20.17 7.36 9.50
CA SER A 474 19.98 5.93 9.22
C SER A 474 19.99 5.15 10.53
N VAL A 475 18.98 4.32 10.73
CA VAL A 475 18.88 3.32 11.78
C VAL A 475 19.25 1.99 11.15
N LEU A 476 20.42 1.45 11.51
CA LEU A 476 20.93 0.18 11.01
C LEU A 476 20.77 -0.89 12.08
N VAL A 477 20.15 -2.01 11.73
CA VAL A 477 20.07 -3.21 12.56
C VAL A 477 20.99 -4.26 11.98
N ASN A 478 21.86 -4.83 12.83
CA ASN A 478 22.74 -5.94 12.50
C ASN A 478 22.43 -7.13 13.43
N LEU A 479 22.07 -8.25 12.83
CA LEU A 479 21.79 -9.51 13.53
C LEU A 479 22.83 -10.55 13.12
N SER A 480 23.48 -11.19 14.09
CA SER A 480 24.46 -12.25 13.85
C SER A 480 23.95 -13.59 14.39
N ILE A 481 23.84 -14.59 13.51
CA ILE A 481 23.48 -15.97 13.84
C ILE A 481 24.58 -16.90 13.31
N GLY A 482 25.36 -17.47 14.22
CA GLY A 482 26.54 -18.24 13.89
C GLY A 482 27.56 -17.39 13.14
N SER A 483 27.85 -17.75 11.89
CA SER A 483 28.81 -17.03 11.03
C SER A 483 28.17 -16.04 10.06
N LYS A 484 26.84 -15.99 9.97
CA LYS A 484 26.12 -15.09 9.06
C LYS A 484 25.71 -13.81 9.81
N THR A 485 25.79 -12.68 9.11
CA THR A 485 25.27 -11.39 9.59
C THR A 485 24.22 -10.89 8.61
N TYR A 486 23.03 -10.65 9.13
CA TYR A 486 21.90 -10.06 8.44
C TYR A 486 21.81 -8.59 8.82
N ASN A 487 21.42 -7.73 7.88
CA ASN A 487 21.31 -6.30 8.14
C ASN A 487 20.07 -5.70 7.47
N LYS A 488 19.52 -4.66 8.09
CA LYS A 488 18.42 -3.84 7.55
C LYS A 488 18.63 -2.40 7.99
N SER A 489 18.39 -1.45 7.10
CA SER A 489 18.45 -0.03 7.43
C SER A 489 17.16 0.68 7.08
N ALA A 490 16.69 1.57 7.96
CA ALA A 490 15.62 2.52 7.68
C ALA A 490 16.12 3.95 7.96
N LYS A 491 15.55 4.95 7.29
CA LYS A 491 15.94 6.36 7.41
C LYS A 491 14.81 7.22 7.96
N ILE A 492 15.18 8.28 8.68
CA ILE A 492 14.26 9.30 9.20
C ILE A 492 14.89 10.68 9.15
N LEU A 493 14.11 11.68 8.72
CA LEU A 493 14.53 13.08 8.71
C LEU A 493 14.15 13.75 10.02
N TYR A 494 15.14 14.22 10.78
CA TYR A 494 14.88 15.08 11.94
C TYR A 494 15.24 16.52 11.61
N PHE A 495 14.23 17.38 11.42
CA PHE A 495 14.41 18.75 10.97
C PHE A 495 14.03 19.80 12.02
N ASP A 496 14.53 21.03 11.83
CA ASP A 496 14.13 22.19 12.61
C ASP A 496 12.92 22.86 11.95
N ALA A 497 11.74 22.73 12.58
CA ALA A 497 10.48 23.26 12.05
C ALA A 497 10.49 24.78 11.83
N LEU A 498 11.34 25.54 12.54
CA LEU A 498 11.45 27.00 12.37
C LEU A 498 12.26 27.39 11.13
N LYS A 499 13.00 26.45 10.56
CA LYS A 499 13.89 26.67 9.41
C LYS A 499 13.39 26.01 8.13
N MET A 500 12.34 25.20 8.20
CA MET A 500 11.79 24.55 7.01
C MET A 500 10.93 25.54 6.23
N PRO A 501 11.29 25.86 4.97
CA PRO A 501 10.53 26.79 4.15
C PRO A 501 9.16 26.22 3.80
N LYS A 502 8.14 27.08 3.75
CA LYS A 502 6.78 26.73 3.31
C LYS A 502 6.35 27.65 2.19
N ILE A 503 5.59 27.10 1.25
CA ILE A 503 4.93 27.90 0.22
C ILE A 503 3.69 28.54 0.85
N ASN A 504 3.71 29.87 0.99
CA ASN A 504 2.60 30.67 1.51
C ASN A 504 1.60 31.09 0.42
N GLY A 505 2.03 31.04 -0.85
CA GLY A 505 1.16 31.29 -1.99
C GLY A 505 1.85 31.06 -3.33
N LEU A 506 1.04 30.83 -4.36
CA LEU A 506 1.47 30.80 -5.76
C LEU A 506 0.82 31.98 -6.48
N ILE A 507 1.63 32.81 -7.14
CA ILE A 507 1.17 33.96 -7.92
C ILE A 507 1.51 33.72 -9.39
N THR A 508 0.59 34.10 -10.26
CA THR A 508 0.80 34.16 -11.71
C THR A 508 0.64 35.59 -12.21
N ASP A 509 1.43 35.96 -13.22
CA ASP A 509 1.33 37.25 -13.92
C ASP A 509 0.12 37.33 -14.87
N THR A 510 -0.56 36.20 -15.13
CA THR A 510 -1.75 36.14 -15.97
C THR A 510 -2.92 35.47 -15.26
N THR A 511 -4.14 35.84 -15.59
CA THR A 511 -5.35 35.16 -15.06
C THR A 511 -5.73 33.91 -15.85
N SER A 512 -5.05 33.64 -16.96
CA SER A 512 -5.28 32.47 -17.81
C SER A 512 -3.98 32.01 -18.46
N ILE A 513 -3.65 30.72 -18.33
CA ILE A 513 -2.48 30.10 -18.94
C ILE A 513 -2.84 29.71 -20.38
N THR A 514 -2.25 30.39 -21.37
CA THR A 514 -2.42 30.05 -22.79
C THR A 514 -1.11 29.46 -23.32
N ARG A 515 -1.17 28.23 -23.87
CA ARG A 515 -0.02 27.61 -24.54
C ARG A 515 0.01 28.06 -26.00
N ALA A 516 0.72 29.14 -26.31
CA ALA A 516 0.95 29.60 -27.67
C ALA A 516 2.43 29.93 -27.89
N PRO A 517 2.96 29.76 -29.12
CA PRO A 517 4.35 30.13 -29.42
C PRO A 517 4.63 31.60 -29.10
N GLY A 518 5.64 31.85 -28.25
CA GLY A 518 6.05 33.21 -27.85
C GLY A 518 5.32 33.78 -26.64
N GLU A 519 4.33 33.08 -26.09
CA GLU A 519 3.71 33.43 -24.81
C GLU A 519 4.51 32.82 -23.65
N SER A 520 4.73 33.59 -22.59
CA SER A 520 5.37 33.13 -21.36
C SER A 520 4.47 33.43 -20.18
N VAL A 521 4.33 32.47 -19.27
CA VAL A 521 3.66 32.66 -17.97
C VAL A 521 4.72 32.61 -16.88
N THR A 522 4.72 33.63 -16.03
CA THR A 522 5.57 33.67 -14.84
C THR A 522 4.79 33.12 -13.65
N LEU A 523 5.27 32.02 -13.08
CA LEU A 523 4.79 31.48 -11.82
C LEU A 523 5.77 31.84 -10.71
N THR A 524 5.29 32.52 -9.67
CA THR A 524 6.09 32.93 -8.51
C THR A 524 5.55 32.24 -7.26
N ALA A 525 6.36 31.38 -6.65
CA ALA A 525 6.08 30.84 -5.33
C ALA A 525 6.54 31.84 -4.25
N GLN A 526 5.62 32.28 -3.42
CA GLN A 526 5.91 33.09 -2.24
C GLN A 526 6.16 32.18 -1.05
N LEU A 527 7.35 32.27 -0.48
CA LEU A 527 7.68 31.55 0.75
C LEU A 527 7.11 32.29 1.97
N ASP A 528 6.94 31.56 3.08
CA ASP A 528 6.45 32.09 4.35
C ASP A 528 7.45 33.00 5.08
N ASN A 529 8.72 33.01 4.67
CA ASN A 529 9.72 33.92 5.19
C ASN A 529 10.69 34.40 4.10
N SER A 530 10.96 35.71 4.05
CA SER A 530 11.90 36.30 3.09
C SER A 530 13.37 36.04 3.42
N THR A 531 13.66 35.41 4.56
CA THR A 531 15.03 35.17 5.05
C THR A 531 15.64 33.83 4.61
N TYR A 532 14.88 32.94 3.95
CA TYR A 532 15.40 31.65 3.50
C TYR A 532 16.47 31.75 2.39
N GLY A 533 16.61 32.91 1.75
CA GLY A 533 17.48 33.08 0.58
C GLY A 533 16.88 32.46 -0.68
N ASN A 534 17.74 32.12 -1.64
CA ASN A 534 17.31 31.44 -2.87
C ASN A 534 17.13 29.94 -2.58
N ILE A 535 16.01 29.37 -3.03
CA ILE A 535 15.70 27.95 -2.91
C ILE A 535 15.51 27.39 -4.31
N ASP A 536 16.11 26.24 -4.58
CA ASP A 536 15.84 25.49 -5.80
C ASP A 536 14.45 24.83 -5.66
N GLY A 537 13.57 25.11 -6.61
CA GLY A 537 12.24 24.53 -6.70
C GLY A 537 12.11 23.69 -7.96
N PHE A 538 11.33 22.61 -7.88
CA PHE A 538 10.90 21.85 -9.04
C PHE A 538 9.41 22.10 -9.29
N LEU A 539 9.04 22.34 -10.54
CA LEU A 539 7.66 22.54 -10.95
C LEU A 539 7.29 21.50 -12.00
N THR A 540 6.30 20.69 -11.67
CA THR A 540 5.64 19.78 -12.59
C THR A 540 4.37 20.44 -13.12
N ILE A 541 4.18 20.43 -14.44
CA ILE A 541 2.95 20.89 -15.08
C ILE A 541 2.38 19.74 -15.90
N TYR A 542 1.28 19.16 -15.43
CA TYR A 542 0.46 18.23 -16.21
C TYR A 542 -0.58 19.01 -17.02
N SER A 543 -0.91 18.55 -18.23
CA SER A 543 -1.82 19.26 -19.14
C SER A 543 -2.55 18.38 -20.12
#